data_AF-A0A7S9C5Z1-F1
#
_entry.id   AF-A0A7S9C5Z1-F1
#
_cell.length_a   1.000
_cell.length_b   1.000
_cell.length_c   1.000
_cell.angle_alpha   90.00
_cell.angle_beta   90.00
_cell.angle_gamma   90.00
#
_symmetry.space_group_name_H-M   'P 1'
#
loop_
_entity.id
_entity.type
_entity.pdbx_description
1 polymer ?
#
loop_
_entity_poly.entity_id
_entity_poly.type
_entity_poly.pdbx_seq_one_letter_code
_entity_poly.pdbx_strand_id
1 'polypeptide(L)'
;MRSASLLTKLTLFLGLMVASAAPRAAGGHHGVDDAALLEPGQCQLELWQERGRGNGHRLQHLGPTCRLGALEWSLNLDRSRSAGGGEGGDTERSWGPQAKWATSGFLHPDLSIGLVWGATLRPHQRPRLGAQSLLLPLSWQATPSLALHLNLGRDFRRQAPM
;
A
#
# COMPACT_ATOMS: atom_id res chain seq x y z
N MET A 1 -13.11 39.80 -8.55
CA MET A 1 -12.61 38.85 -9.57
C MET A 1 -11.79 37.66 -9.01
N ARG A 2 -11.43 37.60 -7.71
CA ARG A 2 -10.69 36.45 -7.12
C ARG A 2 -11.59 35.30 -6.64
N SER A 3 -12.86 35.55 -6.32
CA SER A 3 -13.78 34.51 -5.81
C SER A 3 -14.22 33.47 -6.85
N ALA A 4 -14.33 33.85 -8.12
CA ALA A 4 -14.78 32.94 -9.18
C ALA A 4 -13.79 31.78 -9.41
N SER A 5 -12.47 32.06 -9.35
CA SER A 5 -11.44 31.04 -9.53
C SER A 5 -11.36 30.05 -8.36
N LEU A 6 -11.70 30.49 -7.14
CA LEU A 6 -11.74 29.62 -5.97
C LEU A 6 -12.92 28.65 -6.04
N LEU A 7 -14.09 29.15 -6.46
CA LEU A 7 -15.27 28.31 -6.65
C LEU A 7 -15.02 27.24 -7.71
N THR A 8 -14.49 27.60 -8.89
CA THR A 8 -14.24 26.63 -9.97
C THR A 8 -13.25 25.53 -9.56
N LYS A 9 -12.21 25.87 -8.79
CA LYS A 9 -11.24 24.90 -8.28
C LYS A 9 -11.86 23.99 -7.21
N LEU A 10 -12.74 24.52 -6.37
CA LEU A 10 -13.47 23.75 -5.36
C LEU A 10 -14.46 22.77 -6.02
N THR A 11 -15.16 23.19 -7.08
CA THR A 11 -16.08 22.33 -7.83
C THR A 11 -15.35 21.19 -8.54
N LEU A 12 -14.16 21.45 -9.09
CA LEU A 12 -13.34 20.42 -9.74
C LEU A 12 -12.81 19.38 -8.73
N PHE A 13 -12.44 19.83 -7.52
CA PHE A 13 -11.97 18.95 -6.44
C PHE A 13 -13.11 18.11 -5.85
N LEU A 14 -14.31 18.69 -5.73
CA LEU A 14 -15.50 17.98 -5.23
C LEU A 14 -16.02 16.95 -6.25
N GLY A 15 -15.93 17.24 -7.55
CA GLY A 15 -16.32 16.32 -8.62
C GLY A 15 -15.46 15.05 -8.70
N LEU A 16 -14.18 15.12 -8.32
CA LEU A 16 -13.27 13.97 -8.32
C LEU A 16 -13.49 13.01 -7.14
N MET A 17 -14.10 13.49 -6.05
CA MET A 17 -14.37 12.69 -4.85
C MET A 17 -15.65 11.84 -4.92
N VAL A 18 -16.51 12.06 -5.93
CA VAL A 18 -17.79 11.32 -6.09
C VAL A 18 -17.60 9.98 -6.83
N ALA A 19 -16.39 9.69 -7.33
CA ALA A 19 -16.06 8.42 -7.97
C ALA A 19 -15.48 7.37 -7.01
N SER A 20 -15.72 7.47 -5.70
CA SER A 20 -15.41 6.37 -4.79
C SER A 20 -16.38 5.23 -5.04
N ALA A 21 -15.84 4.15 -5.61
CA ALA A 21 -16.52 2.87 -5.77
C ALA A 21 -17.26 2.48 -4.47
N ALA A 22 -18.40 1.82 -4.63
CA ALA A 22 -19.27 1.36 -3.55
C ALA A 22 -18.46 0.82 -2.35
N PRO A 23 -18.94 1.01 -1.10
CA PRO A 23 -18.34 0.37 0.05
C PRO A 23 -18.53 -1.14 -0.09
N ARG A 24 -17.60 -1.79 -0.79
CA ARG A 24 -17.36 -3.21 -0.59
C ARG A 24 -16.81 -3.26 0.83
N ALA A 25 -17.59 -3.86 1.74
CA ALA A 25 -17.08 -4.21 3.05
C ALA A 25 -15.68 -4.81 2.85
N ALA A 26 -14.67 -4.21 3.49
CA ALA A 26 -13.37 -4.85 3.62
C ALA A 26 -13.66 -6.23 4.25
N GLY A 27 -13.46 -7.30 3.48
CA GLY A 27 -14.03 -8.61 3.77
C GLY A 27 -15.33 -8.90 3.02
N GLY A 28 -15.27 -9.01 1.68
CA GLY A 28 -16.22 -9.89 0.98
C GLY A 28 -16.17 -11.30 1.57
N HIS A 29 -17.18 -12.13 1.32
CA HIS A 29 -17.47 -13.38 2.06
C HIS A 29 -16.30 -14.38 2.23
N HIS A 30 -15.21 -14.24 1.45
CA HIS A 30 -14.00 -15.06 1.55
C HIS A 30 -12.70 -14.26 1.31
N GLY A 31 -12.68 -12.97 1.65
CA GLY A 31 -11.50 -12.11 1.46
C GLY A 31 -10.37 -12.44 2.45
N VAL A 32 -9.14 -12.51 1.96
CA VAL A 32 -7.96 -12.46 2.82
C VAL A 32 -7.76 -11.00 3.21
N ASP A 33 -8.05 -10.61 4.46
CA ASP A 33 -8.16 -9.19 4.85
C ASP A 33 -6.92 -8.36 4.47
N ASP A 34 -5.73 -8.86 4.81
CA ASP A 34 -4.44 -8.20 4.50
C ASP A 34 -3.84 -8.56 3.12
N ALA A 35 -4.54 -9.36 2.32
CA ALA A 35 -4.20 -9.64 0.92
C ALA A 35 -5.41 -9.55 -0.01
N ALA A 36 -6.35 -8.64 0.30
CA ALA A 36 -7.44 -8.32 -0.60
C ALA A 36 -6.82 -7.80 -1.90
N LEU A 37 -7.20 -8.42 -3.01
CA LEU A 37 -6.75 -8.06 -4.34
C LEU A 37 -7.83 -7.21 -5.03
N LEU A 38 -7.42 -6.29 -5.89
CA LEU A 38 -8.29 -5.64 -6.87
C LEU A 38 -9.06 -6.68 -7.69
N GLU A 39 -10.15 -6.31 -8.37
CA GLU A 39 -10.74 -7.21 -9.36
C GLU A 39 -9.78 -7.48 -10.52
N PRO A 40 -9.82 -8.68 -11.15
CA PRO A 40 -8.94 -8.98 -12.28
C PRO A 40 -9.05 -7.94 -13.41
N GLY A 41 -7.90 -7.45 -13.89
CA GLY A 41 -7.83 -6.43 -14.94
C GLY A 41 -7.98 -4.99 -14.45
N GLN A 42 -8.20 -4.77 -13.15
CA GLN A 42 -8.26 -3.43 -12.58
C GLN A 42 -6.89 -2.92 -12.15
N CYS A 43 -6.76 -1.59 -12.16
CA CYS A 43 -5.62 -0.87 -11.63
C CYS A 43 -6.08 0.23 -10.68
N GLN A 44 -5.26 0.49 -9.66
CA GLN A 44 -5.43 1.57 -8.71
C GLN A 44 -4.16 2.44 -8.71
N LEU A 45 -4.35 3.73 -8.47
CA LEU A 45 -3.25 4.66 -8.22
C LEU A 45 -3.44 5.29 -6.84
N GLU A 46 -2.51 5.02 -5.92
CA GLU A 46 -2.48 5.66 -4.61
C GLU A 46 -1.55 6.89 -4.63
N LEU A 47 -2.02 8.00 -4.08
CA LEU A 47 -1.23 9.23 -3.90
C LEU A 47 -1.61 9.88 -2.57
N TRP A 48 -0.63 10.03 -1.70
CA TRP A 48 -0.81 10.76 -0.45
C TRP A 48 0.47 11.50 -0.05
N GLN A 49 0.31 12.43 0.88
CA GLN A 49 1.40 13.16 1.48
C GLN A 49 1.19 13.30 2.98
N GLU A 50 2.28 13.19 3.74
CA GLU A 50 2.31 13.43 5.17
C GLU A 50 3.20 14.65 5.48
N ARG A 51 2.81 15.42 6.49
CA ARG A 51 3.64 16.48 7.07
C ARG A 51 3.61 16.39 8.59
N GLY A 52 4.75 16.13 9.20
CA GLY A 52 4.94 16.19 10.65
C GLY A 52 4.97 17.64 11.15
N ARG A 53 4.29 17.91 12.27
CA ARG A 53 4.35 19.21 12.95
C ARG A 53 5.62 19.27 13.81
N GLY A 54 6.38 20.36 13.72
CA GLY A 54 7.52 20.65 14.60
C GLY A 54 8.84 19.93 14.29
N ASN A 55 8.87 18.96 13.38
CA ASN A 55 10.07 18.16 13.06
C ASN A 55 10.47 18.22 11.58
N GLY A 56 9.91 19.14 10.79
CA GLY A 56 10.21 19.29 9.36
C GLY A 56 9.95 18.06 8.48
N HIS A 57 9.35 17.00 9.04
CA HIS A 57 9.14 15.74 8.34
C HIS A 57 8.12 15.91 7.23
N ARG A 58 8.45 15.40 6.04
CA ARG A 58 7.53 15.30 4.92
C ARG A 58 7.70 13.95 4.24
N LEU A 59 6.60 13.30 3.92
CA LEU A 59 6.56 12.09 3.11
C LEU A 59 5.61 12.32 1.95
N GLN A 60 6.02 11.89 0.76
CA GLN A 60 5.20 11.86 -0.44
C GLN A 60 5.23 10.44 -0.97
N HIS A 61 4.06 9.90 -1.30
CA HIS A 61 3.90 8.54 -1.76
C HIS A 61 3.15 8.52 -3.09
N LEU A 62 3.60 7.70 -4.03
CA LEU A 62 2.89 7.36 -5.26
C LEU A 62 2.96 5.85 -5.46
N GLY A 63 1.81 5.18 -5.53
CA GLY A 63 1.71 3.73 -5.60
C GLY A 63 0.75 3.25 -6.69
N PRO A 64 1.19 3.08 -7.95
CA PRO A 64 0.45 2.30 -8.94
C PRO A 64 0.38 0.83 -8.54
N THR A 65 -0.81 0.24 -8.70
CA THR A 65 -1.10 -1.17 -8.48
C THR A 65 -2.00 -1.70 -9.58
N CYS A 66 -1.75 -2.90 -10.09
CA CYS A 66 -2.60 -3.55 -11.10
C CYS A 66 -2.72 -5.05 -10.83
N ARG A 67 -3.93 -5.61 -10.97
CA ARG A 67 -4.14 -7.06 -10.96
C ARG A 67 -4.12 -7.64 -12.36
N LEU A 68 -3.06 -8.39 -12.64
CA LEU A 68 -2.84 -9.10 -13.91
C LEU A 68 -3.04 -10.60 -13.67
N GLY A 69 -4.25 -11.07 -13.99
CA GLY A 69 -4.66 -12.45 -13.72
C GLY A 69 -4.81 -12.73 -12.22
N ALA A 70 -4.11 -13.74 -11.72
CA ALA A 70 -4.16 -14.13 -10.31
C ALA A 70 -3.24 -13.30 -9.41
N LEU A 71 -2.33 -12.51 -9.99
CA LEU A 71 -1.32 -11.74 -9.26
C LEU A 71 -1.65 -10.25 -9.32
N GLU A 72 -1.49 -9.58 -8.18
CA GLU A 72 -1.47 -8.13 -8.09
C GLU A 72 -0.03 -7.65 -7.93
N TRP A 73 0.31 -6.61 -8.69
CA TRP A 73 1.64 -6.02 -8.73
C TRP A 73 1.55 -4.55 -8.36
N SER A 74 2.42 -4.12 -7.48
CA SER A 74 2.48 -2.74 -7.00
C SER A 74 3.90 -2.22 -7.00
N LEU A 75 4.04 -0.90 -7.18
CA LEU A 75 5.30 -0.21 -7.03
C LEU A 75 5.10 1.07 -6.22
N ASN A 76 5.59 1.08 -4.99
CA ASN A 76 5.55 2.28 -4.15
C ASN A 76 6.75 3.17 -4.49
N LEU A 77 6.52 4.46 -4.68
CA LEU A 77 7.56 5.46 -4.92
C LEU A 77 7.46 6.52 -3.84
N ASP A 78 8.39 6.48 -2.90
CA ASP A 78 8.37 7.36 -1.74
C ASP A 78 9.49 8.39 -1.81
N ARG A 79 9.17 9.59 -1.35
CA ARG A 79 10.14 10.65 -1.06
C ARG A 79 9.93 11.13 0.37
N SER A 80 10.89 10.83 1.23
CA SER A 80 10.92 11.28 2.62
C SER A 80 11.92 12.42 2.79
N ARG A 81 11.58 13.40 3.61
CA ARG A 81 12.50 14.41 4.13
C ARG A 81 12.45 14.37 5.64
N SER A 82 13.61 14.25 6.27
CA SER A 82 13.76 14.26 7.73
C SER A 82 14.48 15.55 8.15
N ALA A 83 14.09 16.14 9.28
CA ALA A 83 14.87 17.24 9.88
C ALA A 83 16.07 16.69 10.65
N GLY A 84 17.08 16.22 9.93
CA GLY A 84 18.42 15.99 10.46
C GLY A 84 19.33 17.14 10.04
N GLY A 85 19.53 18.12 10.94
CA GLY A 85 20.66 19.08 10.91
C GLY A 85 20.66 20.19 9.84
N GLY A 86 19.90 21.27 10.03
CA GLY A 86 20.09 22.55 9.31
C GLY A 86 19.26 22.74 8.03
N GLU A 87 19.42 23.91 7.37
CA GLU A 87 18.62 24.39 6.22
C GLU A 87 18.59 23.48 4.98
N GLY A 88 19.30 22.34 5.00
CA GLY A 88 19.39 21.37 3.91
C GLY A 88 18.94 19.95 4.25
N GLY A 89 17.95 19.75 5.15
CA GLY A 89 17.57 18.40 5.61
C GLY A 89 17.47 17.33 4.51
N ASP A 90 18.07 16.17 4.78
CA ASP A 90 18.26 15.07 3.83
C ASP A 90 16.96 14.57 3.22
N THR A 91 16.97 14.44 1.89
CA THR A 91 15.88 13.83 1.13
C THR A 91 16.26 12.39 0.80
N GLU A 92 15.48 11.45 1.31
CA GLU A 92 15.57 10.04 0.97
C GLU A 92 14.49 9.66 -0.05
N ARG A 93 14.84 8.77 -0.97
CA ARG A 93 13.92 8.18 -1.94
C ARG A 93 13.95 6.67 -1.80
N SER A 94 12.78 6.04 -1.77
CA SER A 94 12.66 4.59 -1.78
C SER A 94 11.66 4.10 -2.81
N TRP A 95 11.95 2.93 -3.37
CA TRP A 95 11.06 2.21 -4.29
C TRP A 95 10.65 0.89 -3.64
N GLY A 96 9.36 0.61 -3.63
CA GLY A 96 8.76 -0.53 -2.98
C GLY A 96 8.01 -1.44 -3.95
N PRO A 97 8.70 -2.28 -4.76
CA PRO A 97 8.01 -3.31 -5.53
C PRO A 97 7.34 -4.31 -4.59
N GLN A 98 6.09 -4.66 -4.90
CA GLN A 98 5.30 -5.61 -4.14
C GLN A 98 4.50 -6.50 -5.09
N ALA A 99 4.32 -7.75 -4.68
CA ALA A 99 3.45 -8.70 -5.35
C ALA A 99 2.53 -9.35 -4.33
N LYS A 100 1.26 -9.52 -4.71
CA LYS A 100 0.27 -10.23 -3.90
C LYS A 100 -0.42 -11.30 -4.73
N TRP A 101 -0.70 -12.41 -4.06
CA TRP A 101 -1.54 -13.48 -4.55
C TRP A 101 -2.50 -13.90 -3.44
N ALA A 102 -3.71 -14.27 -3.80
CA ALA A 102 -4.68 -14.80 -2.86
C ALA A 102 -5.66 -15.74 -3.58
N THR A 103 -6.11 -16.76 -2.86
CA THR A 103 -7.13 -17.69 -3.31
C THR A 103 -8.03 -18.10 -2.14
N SER A 104 -9.27 -18.44 -2.47
CA SER A 104 -10.29 -18.94 -1.54
C SER A 104 -10.73 -20.33 -1.99
N GLY A 105 -11.10 -21.20 -1.05
CA GLY A 105 -11.68 -22.49 -1.40
C GLY A 105 -10.68 -23.55 -1.86
N PHE A 106 -9.37 -23.26 -1.84
CA PHE A 106 -8.35 -24.20 -2.33
C PHE A 106 -8.18 -25.43 -1.42
N LEU A 107 -8.21 -25.22 -0.10
CA LEU A 107 -8.11 -26.30 0.91
C LEU A 107 -9.46 -26.64 1.54
N HIS A 108 -10.30 -25.61 1.76
CA HIS A 108 -11.64 -25.73 2.33
C HIS A 108 -12.48 -24.54 1.83
N PRO A 109 -13.80 -24.69 1.56
CA PRO A 109 -14.66 -23.61 1.04
C PRO A 109 -14.59 -22.31 1.86
N ASP A 110 -14.50 -22.43 3.18
CA ASP A 110 -14.49 -21.30 4.11
C ASP A 110 -13.08 -20.74 4.40
N LEU A 111 -12.05 -21.30 3.77
CA LEU A 111 -10.66 -20.92 3.99
C LEU A 111 -10.10 -20.17 2.79
N SER A 112 -9.44 -19.05 3.08
CA SER A 112 -8.70 -18.25 2.12
C SER A 112 -7.26 -18.08 2.57
N ILE A 113 -6.34 -18.15 1.61
CA ILE A 113 -4.90 -18.01 1.83
C ILE A 113 -4.33 -17.02 0.84
N GLY A 114 -3.37 -16.23 1.28
CA GLY A 114 -2.62 -15.33 0.43
C GLY A 114 -1.12 -15.42 0.65
N LEU A 115 -0.39 -14.77 -0.25
CA LEU A 115 1.04 -14.54 -0.17
C LEU A 115 1.30 -13.10 -0.58
N VAL A 116 1.99 -12.37 0.26
CA VAL A 116 2.44 -11.00 -0.01
C VAL A 116 3.96 -10.98 0.07
N TRP A 117 4.60 -10.50 -0.97
CA TRP A 117 6.02 -10.25 -1.00
C TRP A 117 6.27 -8.78 -1.30
N GLY A 118 7.21 -8.16 -0.58
CA GLY A 118 7.63 -6.79 -0.82
C GLY A 118 9.13 -6.62 -0.64
N ALA A 119 9.68 -5.59 -1.28
CA ALA A 119 11.03 -5.15 -1.04
C ALA A 119 11.10 -3.62 -0.96
N THR A 120 12.07 -3.08 -0.23
CA THR A 120 12.38 -1.65 -0.19
C THR A 120 13.76 -1.42 -0.77
N LEU A 121 13.82 -0.67 -1.87
CA LEU A 121 15.03 -0.27 -2.55
C LEU A 121 15.29 1.22 -2.29
N ARG A 122 16.56 1.58 -2.03
CA ARG A 122 17.03 2.94 -1.82
C ARG A 122 18.03 3.27 -2.92
N PRO A 123 17.59 3.89 -4.04
CA PRO A 123 18.40 4.01 -5.26
C PRO A 123 19.76 4.71 -5.06
N HIS A 124 19.80 5.65 -4.11
CA HIS A 124 20.95 6.50 -3.80
C HIS A 124 21.76 6.04 -2.58
N GLN A 125 21.45 4.88 -1.99
CA GLN A 125 22.22 4.33 -0.87
C GLN A 125 22.84 2.99 -1.24
N ARG A 126 23.91 2.61 -0.53
CA ARG A 126 24.54 1.28 -0.65
C ARG A 126 24.51 0.58 0.72
N PRO A 127 24.02 -0.67 0.80
CA PRO A 127 23.38 -1.44 -0.26
C PRO A 127 22.03 -0.86 -0.69
N ARG A 128 21.69 -1.00 -1.99
CA ARG A 128 20.42 -0.51 -2.55
C ARG A 128 19.21 -1.22 -1.95
N LEU A 129 19.30 -2.54 -1.75
CA LEU A 129 18.24 -3.29 -1.09
C LEU A 129 18.31 -3.02 0.42
N GLY A 130 17.32 -2.33 0.95
CA GLY A 130 17.19 -2.03 2.38
C GLY A 130 16.48 -3.14 3.14
N ALA A 131 15.31 -3.57 2.66
CA ALA A 131 14.51 -4.60 3.31
C ALA A 131 13.73 -5.45 2.31
N GLN A 132 13.33 -6.63 2.75
CA GLN A 132 12.35 -7.50 2.09
C GLN A 132 11.39 -8.04 3.14
N SER A 133 10.14 -8.26 2.76
CA SER A 133 9.12 -8.82 3.63
C SER A 133 8.40 -9.94 2.90
N LEU A 134 8.06 -10.99 3.64
CA LEU A 134 7.17 -12.05 3.20
C LEU A 134 6.05 -12.21 4.23
N LEU A 135 4.81 -12.26 3.78
CA LEU A 135 3.63 -12.43 4.63
C LEU A 135 2.71 -13.49 4.01
N LEU A 136 2.28 -14.43 4.85
CA LEU A 136 1.31 -15.48 4.53
C LEU A 136 0.05 -15.22 5.37
N PRO A 137 -0.90 -14.43 4.85
CA PRO A 137 -2.19 -14.25 5.47
C PRO A 137 -3.11 -15.46 5.23
N LEU A 138 -3.84 -15.84 6.27
CA LEU A 138 -4.85 -16.89 6.29
C LEU A 138 -6.14 -16.31 6.87
N SER A 139 -7.27 -16.62 6.27
CA SER A 139 -8.58 -16.19 6.76
C SER A 139 -9.54 -17.37 6.72
N TRP A 140 -10.25 -17.61 7.82
CA TRP A 140 -11.20 -18.71 7.97
C TRP A 140 -12.53 -18.21 8.50
N GLN A 141 -13.61 -18.48 7.76
CA GLN A 141 -14.97 -18.27 8.24
C GLN A 141 -15.42 -19.47 9.08
N ALA A 142 -15.21 -19.42 10.39
CA ALA A 142 -15.53 -20.55 11.28
C ALA A 142 -17.05 -20.76 11.46
N THR A 143 -17.81 -19.67 11.46
CA THR A 143 -19.29 -19.66 11.46
C THR A 143 -19.78 -18.44 10.65
N PRO A 144 -21.08 -18.34 10.28
CA PRO A 144 -21.58 -17.16 9.54
C PRO A 144 -21.35 -15.80 10.25
N SER A 145 -21.12 -15.80 11.56
CA SER A 145 -20.89 -14.59 12.36
C SER A 145 -19.47 -14.46 12.91
N LEU A 146 -18.57 -15.40 12.62
CA LEU A 146 -17.20 -15.39 13.15
C LEU A 146 -16.18 -15.71 12.06
N ALA A 147 -15.33 -14.74 11.75
CA ALA A 147 -14.14 -14.90 10.93
C ALA A 147 -12.88 -14.85 11.81
N LEU A 148 -11.90 -15.68 11.49
CA LEU A 148 -10.57 -15.71 12.11
C LEU A 148 -9.53 -15.34 11.06
N HIS A 149 -8.60 -14.46 11.41
CA HIS A 149 -7.51 -14.02 10.54
C HIS A 149 -6.17 -14.28 11.22
N LEU A 150 -5.25 -14.91 10.50
CA LEU A 150 -3.90 -15.20 10.97
C LEU A 150 -2.89 -14.70 9.93
N ASN A 151 -1.92 -13.92 10.38
CA ASN A 151 -0.88 -13.35 9.55
C ASN A 151 0.48 -13.86 10.02
N LEU A 152 1.15 -14.66 9.19
CA LEU A 152 2.51 -15.13 9.48
C LEU A 152 3.49 -14.47 8.53
N GLY A 153 4.46 -13.72 9.05
CA GLY A 153 5.41 -13.02 8.21
C GLY A 153 6.83 -12.96 8.75
N ARG A 154 7.74 -12.57 7.87
CA ARG A 154 9.15 -12.34 8.19
C ARG A 154 9.70 -11.16 7.40
N ASP A 155 10.41 -10.30 8.13
CA ASP A 155 11.21 -9.22 7.56
C ASP A 155 12.69 -9.60 7.49
N PHE A 156 13.30 -9.26 6.37
CA PHE A 156 14.72 -9.40 6.09
C PHE A 156 15.29 -8.01 5.88
N ARG A 157 15.97 -7.48 6.89
CA ARG A 157 16.63 -6.17 6.81
C ARG A 157 18.10 -6.35 6.48
N ARG A 158 18.60 -5.60 5.50
CA ARG A 158 20.05 -5.44 5.30
C ARG A 158 20.48 -4.15 5.98
N GLN A 159 21.26 -4.29 7.04
CA GLN A 159 21.97 -3.16 7.62
C GLN A 159 22.99 -2.64 6.60
N ALA A 160 23.10 -1.33 6.46
CA ALA A 160 24.29 -0.76 5.84
C ALA A 160 25.48 -1.09 6.76
N PRO A 161 26.64 -1.49 6.22
CA PRO A 161 27.84 -1.59 7.04
C PRO A 161 28.10 -0.24 7.72
N MET A 162 28.41 -0.28 9.03
CA MET A 162 28.81 0.91 9.80
C MET A 162 30.08 1.53 9.22
#